data_AF-A0AAV7YXT0-F1
#
_entry.id   AF-A0AAV7YXT0-F1
#
_cell.length_a   1.000
_cell.length_b   1.000
_cell.length_c   1.000
_cell.angle_alpha   90.00
_cell.angle_beta   90.00
_cell.angle_gamma   90.00
#
_symmetry.space_group_name_H-M   'P 1'
#
loop_
_entity.id
_entity.type
_entity.pdbx_description
1 polymer ?
#
loop_
_entity_poly.entity_id
_entity_poly.type
_entity_poly.pdbx_seq_one_letter_code
_entity_poly.pdbx_strand_id
1 'polypeptide(L)'
;MCNHLVKDVADFLENEPEATEEQIEEFLAGLCEKAPEDHKEECLEKTKEAGLAIVEWIKAENDPKDYCLENGLCKKEEKPLENKQEDDDHQRKPDECQMCHHLTKDVADFLENEPEATEEQIEEFLAGLCEKAPEDHKEECLEKTKEAGLAIVEWIKAENDPKEYCLENGLCKKEEKPLENKQEDDHQRKPDECQMCNHLVKDVADFLENEPEATEEQIEEFLAGLCEKAPEDHKEECLEKTKEAGLAIVEWIKAENDPKEYCLENGLCKKEEKPLENKQEDDDHQRKPDECQMCHHLTKDVADFLENEPEATEEQIEEFLAGLCEKAPEDHKEECLEKTKEAGLAIVEWIKAENDPKDYCLENGLCEEKH
;
A
#
# COMPACT_ATOMS: atom_id res chain seq x y z
N MET A 1 15.64 -8.35 15.45
CA MET A 1 17.11 -8.59 15.41
C MET A 1 17.54 -9.25 14.11
N CYS A 2 17.03 -10.45 13.76
CA CYS A 2 17.41 -11.12 12.50
C CYS A 2 17.16 -10.26 11.24
N ASN A 3 15.97 -9.67 11.08
CA ASN A 3 15.64 -8.85 9.91
C ASN A 3 16.57 -7.63 9.72
N HIS A 4 17.03 -7.04 10.83
CA HIS A 4 17.98 -5.91 10.77
C HIS A 4 19.35 -6.40 10.30
N LEU A 5 19.85 -7.50 10.89
CA LEU A 5 21.12 -8.08 10.48
C LEU A 5 21.11 -8.53 9.00
N VAL A 6 20.01 -9.11 8.52
CA VAL A 6 19.83 -9.47 7.11
C VAL A 6 19.89 -8.25 6.21
N LYS A 7 19.19 -7.16 6.59
CA LYS A 7 19.21 -5.92 5.84
C LYS A 7 20.62 -5.32 5.80
N ASP A 8 21.27 -5.21 6.95
CA ASP A 8 22.61 -4.63 7.05
C ASP A 8 23.63 -5.42 6.19
N VAL A 9 23.55 -6.75 6.18
CA VAL A 9 24.40 -7.62 5.34
C VAL A 9 24.05 -7.49 3.85
N ALA A 10 22.78 -7.38 3.50
CA ALA A 10 22.35 -7.17 2.11
C ALA A 10 22.85 -5.82 1.57
N ASP A 11 22.64 -4.73 2.32
CA ASP A 11 23.09 -3.38 1.99
C ASP A 11 24.63 -3.34 1.86
N PHE A 12 25.37 -4.06 2.71
CA PHE A 12 26.83 -4.19 2.61
C PHE A 12 27.26 -4.88 1.31
N LEU A 13 26.63 -6.00 0.94
CA LEU A 13 26.97 -6.75 -0.27
C LEU A 13 26.55 -6.03 -1.57
N GLU A 14 25.52 -5.19 -1.53
CA GLU A 14 25.17 -4.32 -2.66
C GLU A 14 26.29 -3.30 -2.95
N ASN A 15 26.94 -2.79 -1.89
CA ASN A 15 28.05 -1.84 -2.01
C ASN A 15 29.40 -2.53 -2.28
N GLU A 16 29.63 -3.72 -1.72
CA GLU A 16 30.86 -4.51 -1.88
C GLU A 16 30.58 -5.96 -2.30
N PRO A 17 30.18 -6.22 -3.56
CA PRO A 17 29.76 -7.55 -4.03
C PRO A 17 30.88 -8.59 -4.03
N GLU A 18 32.15 -8.16 -4.07
CA GLU A 18 33.34 -9.02 -4.03
C GLU A 18 34.02 -9.03 -2.64
N ALA A 19 33.32 -8.62 -1.58
CA ALA A 19 33.87 -8.57 -0.23
C ALA A 19 34.50 -9.91 0.20
N THR A 20 35.72 -9.84 0.71
CA THR A 20 36.45 -10.97 1.27
C THR A 20 35.88 -11.38 2.63
N GLU A 21 36.16 -12.61 3.06
CA GLU A 21 35.77 -13.12 4.37
C GLU A 21 36.26 -12.20 5.51
N GLU A 22 37.46 -11.62 5.38
CA GLU A 22 38.02 -10.67 6.36
C GLU A 22 37.22 -9.35 6.42
N GLN A 23 36.80 -8.82 5.26
CA GLN A 23 35.96 -7.60 5.20
C GLN A 23 34.55 -7.84 5.75
N ILE A 24 33.99 -9.02 5.50
CA ILE A 24 32.69 -9.42 6.06
C ILE A 24 32.79 -9.54 7.58
N GLU A 25 33.85 -10.16 8.10
CA GLU A 25 34.07 -10.26 9.55
C GLU A 25 34.26 -8.89 10.21
N GLU A 26 34.98 -7.97 9.58
CA GLU A 26 35.16 -6.60 10.06
C GLU A 26 33.83 -5.82 10.10
N PHE A 27 33.03 -5.94 9.04
CA PHE A 27 31.69 -5.35 8.97
C PHE A 27 30.76 -5.89 10.08
N LEU A 28 30.69 -7.22 10.23
CA LEU A 28 29.86 -7.88 11.25
C LEU A 28 30.31 -7.52 12.67
N ALA A 29 31.62 -7.35 12.89
CA ALA A 29 32.15 -6.87 14.16
C ALA A 29 31.76 -5.41 14.45
N GLY A 30 31.74 -4.57 13.41
CA GLY A 30 31.31 -3.17 13.47
C GLY A 30 29.87 -2.99 13.98
N LEU A 31 28.96 -3.92 13.64
CA LEU A 31 27.57 -3.90 14.11
C LEU A 31 27.45 -4.00 15.64
N CYS A 32 28.46 -4.55 16.31
CA CYS A 32 28.49 -4.73 17.77
C CYS A 32 29.21 -3.61 18.53
N GLU A 33 29.77 -2.59 17.88
CA GLU A 33 30.49 -1.50 18.56
C GLU A 33 29.59 -0.68 19.49
N LYS A 34 28.31 -0.54 19.12
CA LYS A 34 27.28 0.17 19.90
C LYS A 34 26.64 -0.70 21.00
N ALA A 35 26.97 -1.99 21.07
CA ALA A 35 26.41 -2.87 22.09
C ALA A 35 26.93 -2.50 23.50
N PRO A 36 26.11 -2.67 24.56
CA PRO A 36 26.57 -2.54 25.94
C PRO A 36 27.81 -3.41 26.22
N GLU A 37 28.75 -2.91 27.02
CA GLU A 37 30.05 -3.56 27.25
C GLU A 37 29.94 -5.01 27.73
N ASP A 38 28.89 -5.32 28.51
CA ASP A 38 28.58 -6.64 29.03
C ASP A 38 27.90 -7.58 28.01
N HIS A 39 27.47 -7.07 26.86
CA HIS A 39 26.81 -7.82 25.77
C HIS A 39 27.63 -7.86 24.47
N LYS A 40 28.80 -7.19 24.42
CA LYS A 40 29.64 -7.13 23.21
C LYS A 40 30.15 -8.50 22.76
N GLU A 41 30.62 -9.33 23.69
CA GLU A 41 31.15 -10.67 23.37
C GLU A 41 30.06 -11.59 22.80
N GLU A 42 28.87 -11.59 23.43
CA GLU A 42 27.71 -12.35 22.97
C GLU A 42 27.19 -11.84 21.61
N CYS A 43 27.22 -10.52 21.38
CA CYS A 43 26.88 -9.92 20.09
C CYS A 43 27.84 -10.39 19.00
N LEU A 44 29.16 -10.34 19.25
CA LEU A 44 30.16 -10.73 18.26
C LEU A 44 30.04 -12.20 17.86
N GLU A 45 29.80 -13.09 18.83
CA GLU A 45 29.60 -14.52 18.57
C GLU A 45 28.36 -14.76 17.70
N LYS A 46 27.21 -14.20 18.10
CA LYS A 46 25.92 -14.41 17.40
C LYS A 46 25.90 -13.75 16.01
N THR A 47 26.45 -12.56 15.89
CA THR A 47 26.48 -11.81 14.63
C THR A 47 27.45 -12.43 13.64
N LYS A 48 28.57 -13.00 14.10
CA LYS A 48 29.51 -13.72 13.23
C LYS A 48 28.90 -14.99 12.65
N GLU A 49 28.29 -15.83 13.48
CA GLU A 49 27.67 -17.08 13.03
C GLU A 49 26.47 -16.81 12.10
N ALA A 50 25.57 -15.91 12.49
CA ALA A 50 24.40 -15.57 11.69
C ALA A 50 24.76 -14.80 10.42
N GLY A 51 25.70 -13.85 10.51
CA GLY A 51 26.10 -12.99 9.39
C GLY A 51 26.76 -13.77 8.26
N LEU A 52 27.64 -14.72 8.57
CA LEU A 52 28.25 -15.58 7.54
C LEU A 52 27.21 -16.44 6.81
N ALA A 53 26.25 -17.00 7.56
CA ALA A 53 25.16 -17.78 6.97
C ALA A 53 24.23 -16.91 6.08
N ILE A 54 24.00 -15.65 6.45
CA ILE A 54 23.24 -14.69 5.61
C ILE A 54 24.02 -14.38 4.33
N VAL A 55 25.34 -14.15 4.40
CA VAL A 55 26.16 -13.91 3.21
C VAL A 55 26.09 -15.10 2.24
N GLU A 56 26.18 -16.34 2.75
CA GLU A 56 26.04 -17.54 1.93
C GLU A 56 24.64 -17.66 1.30
N TRP A 57 23.58 -17.32 2.04
CA TRP A 57 22.20 -17.28 1.55
C TRP A 57 22.03 -16.33 0.37
N ILE A 58 22.58 -15.12 0.49
CA ILE A 58 22.50 -14.07 -0.55
C ILE A 58 23.36 -14.44 -1.77
N LYS A 59 24.56 -14.98 -1.55
CA LYS A 59 25.42 -15.47 -2.65
C LYS A 59 24.82 -16.67 -3.40
N ALA A 60 23.89 -17.39 -2.79
CA ALA A 60 23.12 -18.45 -3.41
C ALA A 60 21.83 -17.93 -4.12
N GLU A 61 21.71 -16.62 -4.35
CA GLU A 61 20.60 -15.96 -5.06
C GLU A 61 19.22 -16.14 -4.41
N ASN A 62 19.18 -16.41 -3.10
CA ASN A 62 17.93 -16.45 -2.34
C ASN A 62 17.52 -15.03 -1.89
N ASP A 63 16.21 -14.77 -1.77
CA ASP A 63 15.71 -13.48 -1.28
C ASP A 63 16.18 -13.26 0.18
N PRO A 64 16.92 -12.17 0.48
CA PRO A 64 17.37 -11.87 1.83
C PRO A 64 16.21 -11.86 2.84
N LYS A 65 15.02 -11.37 2.45
CA LYS A 65 13.84 -11.22 3.33
C LYS A 65 13.33 -12.55 3.87
N ASP A 66 13.56 -13.65 3.15
CA ASP A 66 13.09 -14.98 3.53
C ASP A 66 14.03 -15.66 4.54
N TYR A 67 15.30 -15.23 4.64
CA TYR A 67 16.31 -15.87 5.47
C TYR A 67 15.83 -16.11 6.91
N CYS A 68 15.26 -15.07 7.55
CA CYS A 68 14.85 -15.17 8.96
C CYS A 68 13.63 -16.07 9.16
N LEU A 69 12.75 -16.18 8.17
CA LEU A 69 11.57 -17.04 8.23
C LEU A 69 11.94 -18.50 8.00
N GLU A 70 12.73 -18.76 6.95
CA GLU A 70 13.17 -20.10 6.55
C GLU A 70 14.12 -20.75 7.58
N ASN A 71 14.90 -19.94 8.29
CA ASN A 71 15.78 -20.42 9.37
C ASN A 71 15.10 -20.40 10.76
N GLY A 72 13.80 -20.12 10.83
CA GLY A 72 13.03 -20.15 12.09
C GLY A 72 13.45 -19.10 13.13
N LEU A 73 14.12 -18.02 12.68
CA LEU A 73 14.59 -16.91 13.51
C LEU A 73 13.49 -15.86 13.73
N CYS A 74 12.47 -15.85 12.87
CA CYS A 74 11.22 -15.10 13.04
C CYS A 74 10.06 -16.07 13.34
N LYS A 75 9.23 -15.74 14.32
CA LYS A 75 7.95 -16.42 14.50
C LYS A 75 6.99 -15.88 13.45
N LYS A 76 6.26 -16.77 12.78
CA LYS A 76 5.08 -16.39 11.98
C LYS A 76 4.09 -15.73 12.95
N GLU A 77 3.81 -14.44 12.80
CA GLU A 77 2.80 -13.78 13.62
C GLU A 77 1.44 -14.40 13.31
N GLU A 78 0.92 -15.20 14.23
CA GLU A 78 -0.48 -15.59 14.23
C GLU A 78 -1.29 -14.38 14.72
N LYS A 79 -2.07 -13.76 13.83
CA LYS A 79 -3.08 -12.78 14.26
C LYS A 79 -4.08 -13.48 15.19
N PRO A 80 -4.59 -12.81 16.25
CA PRO A 80 -5.54 -13.42 17.17
C PRO A 80 -6.86 -13.69 16.44
N LEU A 81 -7.19 -14.98 16.26
CA LEU A 81 -8.56 -15.39 15.99
C LEU A 81 -9.30 -15.41 17.32
N GLU A 82 -10.32 -14.56 17.43
CA GLU A 82 -11.28 -14.64 18.52
C GLU A 82 -12.00 -16.00 18.45
N ASN A 83 -11.65 -16.84 19.43
CA ASN A 83 -12.43 -17.92 20.01
C ASN A 83 -13.06 -18.96 19.06
N LYS A 84 -12.43 -20.13 18.94
CA LYS A 84 -13.14 -21.40 19.16
C LYS A 84 -12.17 -22.50 19.63
N GLN A 85 -12.59 -23.05 20.76
CA GLN A 85 -12.21 -24.25 21.49
C GLN A 85 -11.28 -25.25 20.80
N GLU A 86 -10.34 -25.74 21.62
CA GLU A 86 -9.53 -26.94 21.46
C GLU A 86 -10.32 -28.09 20.83
N ASP A 87 -9.81 -28.67 19.75
CA ASP A 87 -9.91 -30.10 19.49
C ASP A 87 -8.70 -30.57 18.67
N ASP A 88 -8.18 -31.69 19.12
CA ASP A 88 -7.00 -32.43 18.70
C ASP A 88 -7.28 -33.14 17.36
N ASP A 89 -6.63 -32.77 16.24
CA ASP A 89 -6.46 -33.70 15.12
C ASP A 89 -5.31 -33.30 14.16
N HIS A 90 -4.40 -34.24 13.93
CA HIS A 90 -3.35 -34.16 12.94
C HIS A 90 -3.94 -34.41 11.54
N GLN A 91 -4.35 -33.36 10.82
CA GLN A 91 -4.45 -33.29 9.35
C GLN A 91 -5.06 -31.95 8.91
N ARG A 92 -4.25 -30.89 8.72
CA ARG A 92 -4.71 -29.75 7.92
C ARG A 92 -4.41 -30.04 6.45
N LYS A 93 -5.43 -30.44 5.69
CA LYS A 93 -5.43 -30.23 4.23
C LYS A 93 -5.28 -28.71 3.99
N PRO A 94 -4.51 -28.28 2.98
CA PRO A 94 -4.54 -26.88 2.59
C PRO A 94 -5.97 -26.51 2.16
N ASP A 95 -6.38 -25.27 2.40
CA ASP A 95 -7.67 -24.76 1.92
C ASP A 95 -7.69 -24.87 0.38
N GLU A 96 -8.62 -25.66 -0.17
CA GLU A 96 -8.78 -25.88 -1.62
C GLU A 96 -8.95 -24.56 -2.38
N CYS A 97 -9.57 -23.57 -1.74
CA CYS A 97 -9.70 -22.22 -2.27
C CYS A 97 -8.34 -21.51 -2.38
N GLN A 98 -7.53 -21.61 -1.31
CA GLN A 98 -6.21 -20.99 -1.28
C GLN A 98 -5.27 -21.65 -2.32
N MET A 99 -5.29 -22.98 -2.41
CA MET A 99 -4.52 -23.71 -3.43
C MET A 99 -4.91 -23.30 -4.85
N CYS A 100 -6.22 -23.15 -5.09
CA CYS A 100 -6.69 -22.68 -6.38
C CYS A 100 -6.14 -21.28 -6.71
N HIS A 101 -6.23 -20.33 -5.77
CA HIS A 101 -5.74 -18.97 -6.01
C HIS A 101 -4.23 -18.92 -6.30
N HIS A 102 -3.43 -19.71 -5.60
CA HIS A 102 -2.01 -19.83 -5.88
C HIS A 102 -1.76 -20.38 -7.28
N LEU A 103 -2.40 -21.51 -7.63
CA LEU A 103 -2.24 -22.11 -8.95
C LEU A 103 -2.70 -21.17 -10.08
N THR A 104 -3.82 -20.47 -9.90
CA THR A 104 -4.31 -19.52 -10.91
C THR A 104 -3.39 -18.33 -11.09
N LYS A 105 -2.80 -17.82 -10.00
CA LYS A 105 -1.79 -16.77 -10.08
C LYS A 105 -0.54 -17.28 -10.81
N ASP A 106 0.00 -18.42 -10.41
CA ASP A 106 1.21 -19.00 -10.99
C ASP A 106 1.05 -19.22 -12.52
N VAL A 107 -0.10 -19.71 -12.96
CA VAL A 107 -0.43 -19.87 -14.39
C VAL A 107 -0.58 -18.52 -15.11
N ALA A 108 -1.21 -17.52 -14.48
CA ALA A 108 -1.35 -16.18 -15.07
C ALA A 108 0.02 -15.51 -15.25
N ASP A 109 0.86 -15.55 -14.22
CA ASP A 109 2.22 -14.99 -14.24
C ASP A 109 3.09 -15.71 -15.30
N PHE A 110 2.94 -17.03 -15.46
CA PHE A 110 3.62 -17.80 -16.52
C PHE A 110 3.19 -17.35 -17.92
N LEU A 111 1.89 -17.18 -18.17
CA LEU A 111 1.36 -16.76 -19.48
C LEU A 111 1.67 -15.29 -19.81
N GLU A 112 1.84 -14.44 -18.81
CA GLU A 112 2.30 -13.05 -19.01
C GLU A 112 3.75 -13.02 -19.53
N ASN A 113 4.60 -13.92 -19.02
CA ASN A 113 5.99 -14.05 -19.45
C ASN A 113 6.14 -14.83 -20.77
N GLU A 114 5.32 -15.86 -21.00
CA GLU A 114 5.38 -16.76 -22.16
C GLU A 114 4.01 -16.84 -22.88
N PRO A 115 3.56 -15.77 -23.57
CA PRO A 115 2.20 -15.68 -24.13
C PRO A 115 1.92 -16.68 -25.27
N GLU A 116 2.98 -17.21 -25.91
CA GLU A 116 2.89 -18.23 -26.96
C GLU A 116 3.25 -19.64 -26.46
N ALA A 117 3.23 -19.87 -25.13
CA ALA A 117 3.58 -21.17 -24.55
C ALA A 117 2.76 -22.32 -25.16
N THR A 118 3.48 -23.39 -25.53
CA THR A 118 2.89 -24.64 -26.00
C THR A 118 2.32 -25.45 -24.84
N GLU A 119 1.41 -26.39 -25.15
CA GLU A 119 0.85 -27.31 -24.16
C GLU A 119 1.94 -28.08 -23.40
N GLU A 120 3.02 -28.49 -24.08
CA GLU A 120 4.16 -29.18 -23.46
C GLU A 120 4.91 -28.29 -22.44
N GLN A 121 5.10 -27.01 -22.75
CA GLN A 121 5.75 -26.04 -21.84
C GLN A 121 4.87 -25.72 -20.63
N ILE A 122 3.55 -25.65 -20.84
CA ILE A 122 2.58 -25.47 -19.74
C ILE A 122 2.59 -26.70 -18.83
N GLU A 123 2.61 -27.91 -19.39
CA GLU A 123 2.70 -29.14 -18.60
C GLU A 123 4.00 -29.23 -17.79
N GLU A 124 5.13 -28.83 -18.37
CA GLU A 124 6.43 -28.79 -17.67
C GLU A 124 6.41 -27.79 -16.50
N PHE A 125 5.86 -26.59 -16.73
CA PHE A 125 5.67 -25.59 -15.68
C PHE A 125 4.80 -26.11 -14.53
N LEU A 126 3.63 -26.68 -14.85
CA LEU A 126 2.71 -27.25 -13.86
C LEU A 126 3.33 -28.42 -13.09
N ALA A 127 4.17 -29.22 -13.75
CA ALA A 127 4.92 -30.29 -13.09
C ALA A 127 5.96 -29.75 -12.09
N GLY A 128 6.61 -28.63 -12.42
CA GLY A 128 7.56 -27.93 -11.55
C GLY A 128 6.96 -27.50 -10.20
N LEU A 129 5.67 -27.12 -10.18
CA LEU A 129 4.97 -26.74 -8.95
C LEU A 129 4.88 -27.90 -7.93
N CYS A 130 4.97 -29.15 -8.40
CA CYS A 130 4.87 -30.35 -7.57
C CYS A 130 6.22 -30.91 -7.11
N GLU A 131 7.36 -30.34 -7.52
CA GLU A 131 8.69 -30.85 -7.13
C GLU A 131 8.94 -30.80 -5.62
N LYS A 132 8.37 -29.79 -4.96
CA LYS A 132 8.45 -29.56 -3.51
C LYS A 132 7.42 -30.37 -2.71
N ALA A 133 6.50 -31.09 -3.37
CA ALA A 133 5.53 -31.92 -2.68
C ALA A 133 6.21 -33.14 -2.02
N PRO A 134 5.70 -33.63 -0.86
CA PRO A 134 6.19 -34.87 -0.26
C PRO A 134 6.13 -36.04 -1.25
N GLU A 135 7.10 -36.94 -1.20
CA GLU A 135 7.25 -38.02 -2.19
C GLU A 135 5.97 -38.83 -2.39
N ASP A 136 5.25 -39.12 -1.30
CA ASP A 136 4.00 -39.90 -1.32
C ASP A 136 2.78 -39.12 -1.89
N HIS A 137 2.92 -37.82 -2.16
CA HIS A 137 1.86 -36.93 -2.68
C HIS A 137 2.20 -36.30 -4.03
N LYS A 138 3.40 -36.57 -4.59
CA LYS A 138 3.83 -36.00 -5.88
C LYS A 138 2.92 -36.42 -7.04
N GLU A 139 2.52 -37.68 -7.11
CA GLU A 139 1.67 -38.18 -8.19
C GLU A 139 0.26 -37.55 -8.15
N GLU A 140 -0.35 -37.45 -6.96
CA GLU A 140 -1.64 -36.79 -6.75
C GLU A 140 -1.56 -35.28 -7.04
N CYS A 141 -0.43 -34.63 -6.70
CA CYS A 141 -0.18 -33.23 -7.03
C CYS A 141 -0.13 -33.04 -8.56
N LEU A 142 0.65 -33.86 -9.26
CA LEU A 142 0.82 -33.74 -10.71
C LEU A 142 -0.50 -33.91 -11.46
N GLU A 143 -1.33 -34.88 -11.06
CA GLU A 143 -2.63 -35.10 -11.67
C GLU A 143 -3.56 -33.90 -11.49
N LYS A 144 -3.70 -33.40 -10.26
CA LYS A 144 -4.60 -32.28 -9.94
C LYS A 144 -4.13 -30.96 -10.53
N THR A 145 -2.84 -30.68 -10.45
CA THR A 145 -2.24 -29.44 -10.96
C THR A 145 -2.28 -29.39 -12.48
N LYS A 146 -2.10 -30.53 -13.15
CA LYS A 146 -2.21 -30.62 -14.62
C LYS A 146 -3.64 -30.34 -15.10
N GLU A 147 -4.64 -31.01 -14.53
CA GLU A 147 -6.05 -30.82 -14.93
C GLU A 147 -6.52 -29.39 -14.65
N ALA A 148 -6.28 -28.89 -13.43
CA ALA A 148 -6.68 -27.54 -13.04
C ALA A 148 -5.90 -26.47 -13.82
N GLY A 149 -4.60 -26.64 -13.99
CA GLY A 149 -3.73 -25.69 -14.69
C GLY A 149 -4.12 -25.51 -16.15
N LEU A 150 -4.38 -26.61 -16.88
CA LEU A 150 -4.84 -26.51 -18.27
C LEU A 150 -6.20 -25.82 -18.38
N ALA A 151 -7.13 -26.10 -17.47
CA ALA A 151 -8.42 -25.41 -17.42
C ALA A 151 -8.29 -23.91 -17.11
N ILE A 152 -7.32 -23.52 -16.27
CA ILE A 152 -6.98 -22.10 -16.02
C ILE A 152 -6.42 -21.43 -17.28
N VAL A 153 -5.54 -22.11 -18.02
CA VAL A 153 -5.02 -21.56 -19.29
C VAL A 153 -6.16 -21.31 -20.28
N GLU A 154 -7.10 -22.24 -20.41
CA GLU A 154 -8.29 -22.04 -21.26
C GLU A 154 -9.16 -20.88 -20.79
N TRP A 155 -9.36 -20.73 -19.47
CA TRP A 155 -10.09 -19.62 -18.87
C TRP A 155 -9.48 -18.25 -19.23
N ILE A 156 -8.16 -18.15 -19.13
CA ILE A 156 -7.40 -16.93 -19.42
C ILE A 156 -7.39 -16.64 -20.93
N LYS A 157 -7.22 -17.66 -21.78
CA LYS A 157 -7.28 -17.51 -23.24
C LYS A 157 -8.66 -17.10 -23.75
N ALA A 158 -9.70 -17.35 -22.95
CA ALA A 158 -11.06 -16.86 -23.19
C ALA A 158 -11.31 -15.43 -22.66
N GLU A 159 -10.24 -14.70 -22.29
CA GLU A 159 -10.27 -13.32 -21.79
C GLU A 159 -11.04 -13.12 -20.48
N ASN A 160 -11.20 -14.18 -19.67
CA ASN A 160 -11.80 -14.09 -18.35
C ASN A 160 -10.74 -13.69 -17.30
N ASP A 161 -11.17 -12.98 -16.24
CA ASP A 161 -10.26 -12.60 -15.14
C ASP A 161 -9.77 -13.85 -14.39
N PRO A 162 -8.45 -14.12 -14.34
CA PRO A 162 -7.90 -15.25 -13.57
C PRO A 162 -8.38 -15.27 -12.12
N LYS A 163 -8.62 -14.12 -11.49
CA LYS A 163 -9.04 -14.03 -10.08
C LYS A 163 -10.43 -14.63 -9.83
N GLU A 164 -11.27 -14.71 -10.86
CA GLU A 164 -12.63 -15.25 -10.75
C GLU A 164 -12.68 -16.78 -10.91
N TYR A 165 -11.64 -17.40 -11.49
CA TYR A 165 -11.61 -18.83 -11.80
C TYR A 165 -12.00 -19.71 -10.60
N CYS A 166 -11.40 -19.46 -9.43
CA CYS A 166 -11.61 -20.29 -8.24
C CYS A 166 -13.03 -20.17 -7.67
N LEU A 167 -13.65 -18.99 -7.80
CA LEU A 167 -15.01 -18.77 -7.36
C LEU A 167 -16.01 -19.42 -8.32
N GLU A 168 -15.82 -19.20 -9.63
CA GLU A 168 -16.73 -19.69 -10.68
C GLU A 168 -16.67 -21.21 -10.84
N ASN A 169 -15.54 -21.83 -10.52
CA ASN A 169 -15.41 -23.30 -10.49
C ASN A 169 -15.75 -23.93 -9.14
N GLY A 170 -16.28 -23.14 -8.18
CA GLY A 170 -16.76 -23.63 -6.88
C GLY A 170 -15.66 -24.13 -5.94
N LEU A 171 -14.39 -23.84 -6.23
CA LEU A 171 -13.23 -24.15 -5.38
C LEU A 171 -13.13 -23.17 -4.20
N CYS A 172 -13.62 -21.95 -4.40
CA CYS A 172 -13.82 -20.96 -3.35
C CYS A 172 -15.31 -20.80 -3.04
N LYS A 173 -15.64 -20.73 -1.75
CA LYS A 173 -16.96 -20.29 -1.33
C LYS A 173 -17.04 -18.78 -1.47
N LYS A 174 -18.13 -18.29 -2.03
CA LYS A 174 -18.51 -16.88 -1.89
C LYS A 174 -18.64 -16.61 -0.39
N GLU A 175 -17.83 -15.71 0.16
CA GLU A 175 -17.94 -15.35 1.58
C GLU A 175 -19.36 -14.86 1.90
N GLU A 176 -20.09 -15.66 2.67
CA GLU A 176 -21.30 -15.20 3.35
C GLU A 176 -20.85 -14.44 4.61
N LYS A 177 -20.75 -13.11 4.52
CA LYS A 177 -20.59 -12.29 5.72
C LYS A 177 -21.79 -12.55 6.66
N PRO A 178 -21.59 -12.85 7.95
CA PRO A 178 -22.68 -12.91 8.91
C PRO A 178 -23.33 -11.53 9.00
N LEU A 179 -24.55 -11.41 8.47
CA LEU A 179 -25.39 -10.23 8.67
C LEU A 179 -25.87 -10.23 10.12
N GLU A 180 -25.47 -9.22 10.89
CA GLU A 180 -26.28 -8.72 11.99
C GLU A 180 -27.60 -8.17 11.40
N ASN A 181 -28.56 -9.09 11.31
CA ASN A 181 -30.00 -8.91 11.39
C ASN A 181 -30.59 -7.56 10.92
N LYS A 182 -30.83 -7.43 9.61
CA LYS A 182 -32.10 -6.89 9.08
C LYS A 182 -32.57 -7.74 7.92
N GLN A 183 -33.81 -8.21 8.05
CA GLN A 183 -34.51 -9.14 7.17
C GLN A 183 -34.76 -8.52 5.77
N GLU A 184 -34.61 -9.37 4.74
CA GLU A 184 -35.32 -9.47 3.42
C GLU A 184 -35.80 -8.14 2.77
N ASP A 185 -35.50 -7.78 1.52
CA ASP A 185 -35.50 -8.54 0.27
C ASP A 185 -34.95 -7.63 -0.87
N ASP A 186 -34.55 -8.27 -1.98
CA ASP A 186 -34.50 -7.77 -3.37
C ASP A 186 -33.39 -6.83 -3.91
N HIS A 187 -32.61 -7.40 -4.84
CA HIS A 187 -31.88 -6.82 -5.98
C HIS A 187 -30.70 -5.81 -5.83
N GLN A 188 -29.61 -6.17 -6.54
CA GLN A 188 -28.46 -5.36 -7.00
C GLN A 188 -27.37 -5.01 -5.96
N ARG A 189 -26.14 -5.48 -6.24
CA ARG A 189 -24.91 -4.92 -5.65
C ARG A 189 -24.86 -3.44 -6.05
N LYS A 190 -25.25 -2.55 -5.16
CA LYS A 190 -24.85 -1.15 -5.25
C LYS A 190 -23.38 -1.05 -4.82
N PRO A 191 -22.50 -0.46 -5.63
CA PRO A 191 -21.25 0.08 -5.10
C PRO A 191 -21.58 1.09 -4.00
N ASP A 192 -20.64 1.33 -3.09
CA ASP A 192 -20.77 2.42 -2.12
C ASP A 192 -20.99 3.73 -2.89
N GLU A 193 -22.13 4.40 -2.65
CA GLU A 193 -22.52 5.66 -3.30
C GLU A 193 -21.42 6.72 -3.13
N CYS A 194 -20.64 6.64 -2.03
CA CYS A 194 -19.46 7.46 -1.81
C CYS A 194 -18.32 7.16 -2.79
N GLN A 195 -18.02 5.88 -3.03
CA GLN A 195 -16.95 5.48 -3.95
C GLN A 195 -17.28 5.88 -5.39
N MET A 196 -18.51 5.64 -5.84
CA MET A 196 -18.95 6.06 -7.18
C MET A 196 -18.86 7.57 -7.34
N CYS A 197 -19.29 8.32 -6.33
CA CYS A 197 -19.19 9.77 -6.36
C CYS A 197 -17.73 10.24 -6.48
N ASN A 198 -16.82 9.70 -5.65
CA ASN A 198 -15.41 10.11 -5.67
C ASN A 198 -14.73 9.78 -7.01
N HIS A 199 -15.05 8.64 -7.61
CA HIS A 199 -14.56 8.29 -8.94
C HIS A 199 -15.06 9.26 -10.00
N LEU A 200 -16.36 9.57 -10.01
CA LEU A 200 -16.94 10.51 -10.96
C LEU A 200 -16.37 11.92 -10.80
N VAL A 201 -16.19 12.39 -9.55
CA VAL A 201 -15.56 13.68 -9.25
C VAL A 201 -14.14 13.74 -9.82
N LYS A 202 -13.37 12.68 -9.62
CA LYS A 202 -12.00 12.60 -10.14
C LYS A 202 -11.99 12.63 -11.66
N ASP A 203 -12.80 11.79 -12.30
CA ASP A 203 -12.87 11.70 -13.76
C ASP A 203 -13.24 13.06 -14.39
N VAL A 204 -14.21 13.78 -13.80
CA VAL A 204 -14.61 15.11 -14.26
C VAL A 204 -13.54 16.18 -13.98
N ALA A 205 -12.87 16.14 -12.83
CA ALA A 205 -11.80 17.08 -12.50
C ALA A 205 -10.61 16.90 -13.47
N ASP A 206 -10.18 15.66 -13.71
CA ASP A 206 -9.11 15.31 -14.64
C ASP A 206 -9.48 15.76 -16.07
N PHE A 207 -10.74 15.60 -16.49
CA PHE A 207 -11.21 16.08 -17.79
C PHE A 207 -11.12 17.61 -17.92
N LEU A 208 -11.58 18.37 -16.92
CA LEU A 208 -11.55 19.83 -16.94
C LEU A 208 -10.13 20.41 -16.83
N GLU A 209 -9.21 19.70 -16.18
CA GLU A 209 -7.79 20.07 -16.16
C GLU A 209 -7.17 19.98 -17.57
N ASN A 210 -7.52 18.93 -18.31
CA ASN A 210 -7.04 18.71 -19.68
C ASN A 210 -7.75 19.61 -20.71
N GLU A 211 -9.05 19.89 -20.52
CA GLU A 211 -9.90 20.65 -21.46
C GLU A 211 -10.64 21.80 -20.72
N PRO A 212 -9.93 22.85 -20.28
CA PRO A 212 -10.50 23.91 -19.43
C PRO A 212 -11.58 24.77 -20.13
N GLU A 213 -11.61 24.78 -21.47
CA GLU A 213 -12.62 25.47 -22.28
C GLU A 213 -13.67 24.51 -22.86
N ALA A 214 -13.82 23.29 -22.31
CA ALA A 214 -14.79 22.31 -22.79
C ALA A 214 -16.22 22.87 -22.85
N THR A 215 -16.88 22.67 -23.99
CA THR A 215 -18.29 23.01 -24.18
C THR A 215 -19.18 22.01 -23.45
N GLU A 216 -20.44 22.41 -23.20
CA GLU A 216 -21.44 21.51 -22.60
C GLU A 216 -21.59 20.20 -23.40
N GLU A 217 -21.56 20.27 -24.73
CA GLU A 217 -21.62 19.09 -25.60
C GLU A 217 -20.42 18.14 -25.40
N GLN A 218 -19.20 18.67 -25.22
CA GLN A 218 -18.00 17.86 -24.98
C GLN A 218 -18.01 17.20 -23.60
N ILE A 219 -18.55 17.89 -22.60
CA ILE A 219 -18.72 17.36 -21.24
C ILE A 219 -19.76 16.23 -21.25
N GLU A 220 -20.87 16.41 -21.96
CA GLU A 220 -21.89 15.37 -22.10
C GLU A 220 -21.36 14.13 -22.82
N GLU A 221 -20.54 14.29 -23.86
CA GLU A 221 -19.89 13.19 -24.57
C GLU A 221 -18.91 12.42 -23.67
N PHE A 222 -18.11 13.15 -22.88
CA PHE A 222 -17.21 12.56 -21.89
C PHE A 222 -17.98 11.73 -20.85
N LEU A 223 -19.03 12.31 -20.24
CA LEU A 223 -19.86 11.62 -19.25
C LEU A 223 -20.59 10.40 -19.83
N ALA A 224 -20.99 10.47 -21.10
CA ALA A 224 -21.57 9.33 -21.80
C ALA A 224 -20.56 8.19 -21.99
N GLY A 225 -19.30 8.53 -22.27
CA GLY A 225 -18.19 7.59 -22.39
C GLY A 225 -17.95 6.73 -21.15
N LEU A 226 -18.20 7.29 -19.96
CA LEU A 226 -18.05 6.56 -18.68
C LEU A 226 -19.01 5.36 -18.57
N CYS A 227 -20.13 5.39 -19.30
CA CYS A 227 -21.15 4.33 -19.28
C CYS A 227 -21.02 3.29 -20.39
N GLU A 228 -20.05 3.40 -21.30
CA GLU A 228 -19.90 2.46 -22.43
C GLU A 228 -19.65 1.02 -21.99
N LYS A 229 -18.98 0.84 -20.84
CA LYS A 229 -18.66 -0.46 -20.24
C LYS A 229 -19.78 -1.02 -19.37
N ALA A 230 -20.88 -0.29 -19.16
CA ALA A 230 -22.02 -0.79 -18.41
C ALA A 230 -22.73 -1.92 -19.19
N PRO A 231 -23.32 -2.93 -18.51
CA PRO A 231 -24.15 -3.94 -19.16
C PRO A 231 -25.28 -3.31 -19.98
N GLU A 232 -25.64 -3.90 -21.12
CA GLU A 232 -26.59 -3.30 -22.08
C GLU A 232 -27.91 -2.85 -21.43
N ASP A 233 -28.42 -3.65 -20.48
CA ASP A 233 -29.67 -3.39 -19.74
C ASP A 233 -29.56 -2.25 -18.70
N HIS A 234 -28.36 -1.77 -18.39
CA HIS A 234 -28.08 -0.71 -17.42
C HIS A 234 -27.42 0.54 -18.04
N LYS A 235 -27.14 0.53 -19.35
CA LYS A 235 -26.52 1.68 -20.05
C LYS A 235 -27.37 2.94 -19.96
N GLU A 236 -28.68 2.85 -20.18
CA GLU A 236 -29.57 4.02 -20.16
C GLU A 236 -29.68 4.64 -18.76
N GLU A 237 -29.81 3.80 -17.73
CA GLU A 237 -29.83 4.23 -16.32
C GLU A 237 -28.49 4.83 -15.88
N CYS A 238 -27.36 4.25 -16.34
CA CYS A 238 -26.03 4.80 -16.12
C CYS A 238 -25.90 6.19 -16.76
N LEU A 239 -26.32 6.35 -18.01
CA LEU A 239 -26.21 7.62 -18.74
C LEU A 239 -27.00 8.73 -18.04
N GLU A 240 -28.23 8.46 -17.61
CA GLU A 240 -29.05 9.45 -16.91
C GLU A 240 -28.40 9.91 -15.60
N LYS A 241 -27.97 8.95 -14.76
CA LYS A 241 -27.38 9.25 -13.45
C LYS A 241 -26.02 9.93 -13.56
N THR A 242 -25.15 9.46 -14.45
CA THR A 242 -23.81 10.01 -14.67
C THR A 242 -23.87 11.40 -15.28
N LYS A 243 -24.83 11.65 -16.19
CA LYS A 243 -25.02 12.98 -16.77
C LYS A 243 -25.50 14.00 -15.74
N GLU A 244 -26.51 13.68 -14.94
CA GLU A 244 -27.02 14.57 -13.90
C GLU A 244 -25.93 14.89 -12.85
N ALA A 245 -25.27 13.85 -12.33
CA ALA A 245 -24.23 14.02 -11.32
C ALA A 245 -22.98 14.72 -11.89
N GLY A 246 -22.56 14.38 -13.11
CA GLY A 246 -21.38 14.95 -13.75
C GLY A 246 -21.53 16.43 -14.08
N LEU A 247 -22.69 16.88 -14.56
CA LEU A 247 -22.96 18.30 -14.79
C LEU A 247 -22.95 19.11 -13.49
N ALA A 248 -23.52 18.57 -12.42
CA ALA A 248 -23.48 19.20 -11.10
C ALA A 248 -22.04 19.31 -10.54
N ILE A 249 -21.19 18.31 -10.78
CA ILE A 249 -19.75 18.35 -10.45
C ILE A 249 -19.04 19.42 -11.26
N VAL A 250 -19.31 19.53 -12.56
CA VAL A 250 -18.72 20.60 -13.39
C VAL A 250 -19.09 21.99 -12.86
N GLU A 251 -20.35 22.21 -12.50
CA GLU A 251 -20.78 23.49 -11.91
C GLU A 251 -20.10 23.75 -10.57
N TRP A 252 -19.94 22.73 -9.74
CA TRP A 252 -19.23 22.81 -8.46
C TRP A 252 -17.77 23.26 -8.64
N ILE A 253 -17.07 22.67 -9.60
CA ILE A 253 -15.66 22.97 -9.92
C ILE A 253 -15.54 24.37 -10.54
N LYS A 254 -16.43 24.75 -11.47
CA LYS A 254 -16.45 26.09 -12.07
C LYS A 254 -16.78 27.19 -11.07
N ALA A 255 -17.40 26.85 -9.95
CA ALA A 255 -17.63 27.76 -8.83
C ALA A 255 -16.43 27.84 -7.85
N GLU A 256 -15.27 27.32 -8.24
CA GLU A 256 -14.00 27.34 -7.47
C GLU A 256 -14.07 26.60 -6.13
N ASN A 257 -14.99 25.63 -5.99
CA ASN A 257 -15.03 24.76 -4.82
C ASN A 257 -14.04 23.58 -4.97
N ASP A 258 -13.54 23.04 -3.85
CA ASP A 258 -12.68 21.84 -3.87
C ASP A 258 -13.49 20.63 -4.41
N PRO A 259 -13.09 20.01 -5.53
CA PRO A 259 -13.75 18.83 -6.06
C PRO A 259 -13.90 17.72 -5.01
N LYS A 260 -12.92 17.55 -4.11
CA LYS A 260 -12.88 16.50 -3.08
C LYS A 260 -13.99 16.64 -2.03
N GLU A 261 -14.55 17.84 -1.88
CA GLU A 261 -15.63 18.10 -0.93
C GLU A 261 -17.01 17.80 -1.50
N TYR A 262 -17.16 17.71 -2.83
CA TYR A 262 -18.45 17.53 -3.50
C TYR A 262 -19.25 16.35 -2.94
N CYS A 263 -18.63 15.18 -2.81
CA CYS A 263 -19.31 13.97 -2.36
C CYS A 263 -19.72 14.02 -0.89
N LEU A 264 -18.95 14.74 -0.06
CA LEU A 264 -19.26 14.96 1.35
C LEU A 264 -20.44 15.93 1.51
N GLU A 265 -20.38 17.07 0.81
CA GLU A 265 -21.38 18.14 0.90
C GLU A 265 -22.74 17.73 0.30
N ASN A 266 -22.73 16.82 -0.68
CA ASN A 266 -23.95 16.22 -1.23
C ASN A 266 -24.43 14.99 -0.46
N GLY A 267 -23.80 14.65 0.68
CA GLY A 267 -24.23 13.56 1.57
C GLY A 267 -24.06 12.16 0.98
N LEU A 268 -23.31 12.03 -0.12
CA LEU A 268 -22.98 10.76 -0.77
C LEU A 268 -21.86 10.04 -0.02
N CYS A 269 -20.94 10.80 0.56
CA CYS A 269 -19.95 10.33 1.52
C CYS A 269 -20.33 10.78 2.94
N LYS A 270 -20.15 9.87 3.90
CA LYS A 270 -20.18 10.27 5.32
C LYS A 270 -18.82 10.86 5.66
N LYS A 271 -18.82 11.88 6.52
CA LYS A 271 -17.59 12.34 7.17
C LYS A 271 -17.02 11.13 7.91
N GLU A 272 -15.87 10.63 7.50
CA GLU A 272 -15.21 9.56 8.23
C GLU A 272 -14.90 10.09 9.64
N GLU A 273 -15.62 9.60 10.63
CA GLU A 273 -15.04 9.48 11.97
C GLU A 273 -13.97 8.41 11.83
N LYS A 274 -12.73 8.82 11.53
CA LYS A 274 -11.57 7.94 11.54
C LYS A 274 -11.63 7.12 12.85
N PRO A 275 -11.49 5.78 12.81
CA PRO A 275 -11.17 5.02 14.00
C PRO A 275 -9.81 5.56 14.46
N LEU A 276 -9.83 6.43 15.47
CA LEU A 276 -8.63 6.60 16.26
C LEU A 276 -8.50 5.33 17.07
N GLU A 277 -7.41 4.59 16.87
CA GLU A 277 -6.82 3.92 18.01
C GLU A 277 -6.64 5.00 19.10
N ASN A 278 -7.54 4.88 20.09
CA ASN A 278 -7.80 5.77 21.21
C ASN A 278 -8.16 7.24 20.92
N LYS A 279 -9.45 7.48 20.62
CA LYS A 279 -10.17 8.66 21.13
C LYS A 279 -10.86 8.28 22.44
N GLN A 280 -10.28 8.66 23.58
CA GLN A 280 -11.14 9.16 24.65
C GLN A 280 -11.54 10.58 24.22
N GLU A 281 -12.81 10.74 23.90
CA GLU A 281 -13.45 12.04 23.99
C GLU A 281 -13.51 12.39 25.48
N ASP A 282 -12.65 13.28 25.92
CA ASP A 282 -12.92 14.13 27.06
C ASP A 282 -12.71 15.58 26.61
N ASP A 283 -13.77 16.34 26.81
CA ASP A 283 -13.88 17.79 26.74
C ASP A 283 -12.77 18.43 27.59
N ASP A 284 -11.65 18.82 26.98
CA ASP A 284 -10.64 19.65 27.65
C ASP A 284 -9.90 20.55 26.66
N HIS A 285 -10.10 21.86 26.81
CA HIS A 285 -9.50 22.94 26.03
C HIS A 285 -7.99 23.12 26.31
N GLN A 286 -7.21 22.04 26.44
CA GLN A 286 -5.79 22.12 26.88
C GLN A 286 -4.79 21.17 26.21
N ARG A 287 -5.15 20.32 25.24
CA ARG A 287 -4.13 19.50 24.55
C ARG A 287 -3.38 20.32 23.50
N LYS A 288 -2.09 20.56 23.76
CA LYS A 288 -1.14 21.06 22.76
C LYS A 288 -1.14 20.13 21.54
N PRO A 289 -1.11 20.67 20.31
CA PRO A 289 -0.93 19.84 19.12
C PRO A 289 0.38 19.04 19.20
N ASP A 290 0.36 17.82 18.67
CA ASP A 290 1.52 16.94 18.58
C ASP A 290 2.61 17.63 17.74
N GLU A 291 3.71 18.04 18.39
CA GLU A 291 4.82 18.80 17.79
C GLU A 291 5.45 18.04 16.62
N CYS A 292 5.45 16.70 16.66
CA CYS A 292 5.92 15.86 15.57
C CYS A 292 5.02 15.94 14.34
N GLN A 293 3.69 15.91 14.54
CA GLN A 293 2.74 16.05 13.45
C GLN A 293 2.82 17.42 12.80
N MET A 294 2.89 18.48 13.60
CA MET A 294 3.05 19.84 13.09
C MET A 294 4.35 20.00 12.29
N CYS A 295 5.44 19.39 12.76
CA CYS A 295 6.69 19.37 12.02
C CYS A 295 6.53 18.71 10.65
N HIS A 296 5.97 17.48 10.59
CA HIS A 296 5.81 16.77 9.32
C HIS A 296 4.93 17.52 8.32
N HIS A 297 3.86 18.17 8.79
CA HIS A 297 3.02 19.00 7.94
C HIS A 297 3.80 20.19 7.38
N LEU A 298 4.48 20.96 8.24
CA LEU A 298 5.26 22.10 7.80
C LEU A 298 6.39 21.70 6.84
N THR A 299 7.10 20.60 7.13
CA THR A 299 8.18 20.12 6.27
C THR A 299 7.69 19.68 4.90
N LYS A 300 6.52 19.03 4.84
CA LYS A 300 5.89 18.70 3.58
C LYS A 300 5.49 19.95 2.80
N ASP A 301 4.79 20.88 3.45
CA ASP A 301 4.31 22.10 2.80
C ASP A 301 5.48 22.92 2.22
N VAL A 302 6.60 23.01 2.95
CA VAL A 302 7.83 23.68 2.47
C VAL A 302 8.50 22.91 1.33
N ALA A 303 8.54 21.57 1.37
CA ALA A 303 9.11 20.76 0.30
C ALA A 303 8.29 20.90 -1.00
N ASP A 304 6.96 20.80 -0.90
CA ASP A 304 6.04 20.98 -2.03
C ASP A 304 6.16 22.41 -2.62
N PHE A 305 6.33 23.44 -1.78
CA PHE A 305 6.57 24.81 -2.23
C PHE A 305 7.88 24.94 -3.03
N LEU A 306 8.99 24.39 -2.52
CA LEU A 306 10.30 24.48 -3.19
C LEU A 306 10.39 23.62 -4.46
N GLU A 307 9.61 22.54 -4.57
CA GLU A 307 9.50 21.77 -5.81
C GLU A 307 8.83 22.60 -6.92
N ASN A 308 7.82 23.40 -6.57
CA ASN A 308 7.13 24.28 -7.50
C ASN A 308 7.90 25.57 -7.80
N GLU A 309 8.60 26.12 -6.81
CA GLU A 309 9.33 27.40 -6.88
C GLU A 309 10.80 27.23 -6.44
N PRO A 310 11.65 26.54 -7.24
CA PRO A 310 13.02 26.18 -6.84
C PRO A 310 13.96 27.39 -6.67
N GLU A 311 13.63 28.52 -7.29
CA GLU A 311 14.38 29.79 -7.18
C GLU A 311 13.70 30.80 -6.25
N ALA A 312 12.80 30.36 -5.37
CA ALA A 312 12.08 31.24 -4.45
C ALA A 312 13.03 32.13 -3.62
N THR A 313 12.74 33.42 -3.63
CA THR A 313 13.45 34.41 -2.80
C THR A 313 13.04 34.29 -1.34
N GLU A 314 13.86 34.83 -0.45
CA GLU A 314 13.58 34.87 0.99
C GLU A 314 12.22 35.54 1.28
N GLU A 315 11.87 36.60 0.54
CA GLU A 315 10.57 37.28 0.66
C GLU A 315 9.38 36.39 0.27
N GLN A 316 9.52 35.60 -0.80
CA GLN A 316 8.48 34.66 -1.24
C GLN A 316 8.31 33.50 -0.27
N ILE A 317 9.40 33.02 0.31
CA ILE A 317 9.38 31.98 1.37
C ILE A 317 8.66 32.52 2.60
N GLU A 318 8.97 33.75 3.02
CA GLU A 318 8.31 34.38 4.16
C GLU A 318 6.81 34.59 3.94
N GLU A 319 6.41 34.99 2.73
CA GLU A 319 4.99 35.15 2.37
C GLU A 319 4.25 33.82 2.39
N PHE A 320 4.84 32.76 1.85
CA PHE A 320 4.29 31.41 1.90
C PHE A 320 4.09 30.92 3.35
N LEU A 321 5.13 31.04 4.18
CA LEU A 321 5.08 30.62 5.59
C LEU A 321 4.06 31.44 6.38
N ALA A 322 3.90 32.73 6.07
CA ALA A 322 2.86 33.56 6.66
C ALA A 322 1.45 33.11 6.25
N GLY A 323 1.28 32.68 4.99
CA GLY A 323 0.02 32.14 4.45
C GLY A 323 -0.52 30.93 5.24
N LEU A 324 0.37 30.07 5.74
CA LEU A 324 0.00 28.91 6.57
C LEU A 324 -0.75 29.30 7.86
N CYS A 325 -0.55 30.53 8.34
CA CYS A 325 -1.14 31.06 9.57
C CYS A 325 -2.44 31.87 9.35
N GLU A 326 -2.92 32.07 8.11
CA GLU A 326 -4.11 32.89 7.85
C GLU A 326 -5.38 32.35 8.54
N LYS A 327 -5.49 31.02 8.63
CA LYS A 327 -6.61 30.31 9.26
C LYS A 327 -6.46 30.16 10.78
N ALA A 328 -5.34 30.60 11.35
CA ALA A 328 -5.12 30.52 12.80
C ALA A 328 -6.09 31.46 13.56
N PRO A 329 -6.55 31.06 14.77
CA PRO A 329 -7.33 31.95 15.63
C PRO A 329 -6.61 33.28 15.87
N GLU A 330 -7.38 34.38 15.96
CA GLU A 330 -6.81 35.74 16.01
C GLU A 330 -5.83 35.94 17.18
N ASP A 331 -6.07 35.28 18.31
CA ASP A 331 -5.23 35.30 19.50
C ASP A 331 -3.96 34.41 19.40
N HIS A 332 -3.85 33.57 18.38
CA HIS A 332 -2.72 32.67 18.13
C HIS A 332 -1.95 32.98 16.83
N LYS A 333 -2.41 33.97 16.04
CA LYS A 333 -1.77 34.34 14.76
C LYS A 333 -0.32 34.77 14.92
N GLU A 334 -0.01 35.61 15.89
CA GLU A 334 1.36 36.11 16.10
C GLU A 334 2.32 34.99 16.51
N GLU A 335 1.90 34.12 17.43
CA GLU A 335 2.67 32.94 17.84
C GLU A 335 2.86 31.94 16.69
N CYS A 336 1.84 31.75 15.85
CA CYS A 336 1.94 30.94 14.65
C CYS A 336 2.99 31.51 13.68
N LEU A 337 2.91 32.81 13.39
CA LEU A 337 3.84 33.46 12.45
C LEU A 337 5.29 33.35 12.92
N GLU A 338 5.56 33.56 14.20
CA GLU A 338 6.92 33.43 14.75
C GLU A 338 7.46 31.99 14.60
N LYS A 339 6.69 31.00 15.06
CA LYS A 339 7.10 29.59 15.04
C LYS A 339 7.23 29.03 13.63
N THR A 340 6.27 29.31 12.77
CA THR A 340 6.25 28.84 11.38
C THR A 340 7.37 29.49 10.58
N LYS A 341 7.70 30.77 10.84
CA LYS A 341 8.82 31.44 10.19
C LYS A 341 10.16 30.83 10.58
N GLU A 342 10.42 30.65 11.88
CA GLU A 342 11.69 30.07 12.35
C GLU A 342 11.87 28.63 11.84
N ALA A 343 10.86 27.78 12.05
CA ALA A 343 10.92 26.38 11.64
C ALA A 343 10.95 26.23 10.10
N GLY A 344 10.15 27.02 9.38
CA GLY A 344 10.09 26.98 7.92
C GLY A 344 11.41 27.37 7.26
N LEU A 345 12.08 28.42 7.75
CA LEU A 345 13.39 28.83 7.22
C LEU A 345 14.45 27.75 7.47
N ALA A 346 14.46 27.12 8.64
CA ALA A 346 15.36 26.02 8.94
C ALA A 346 15.12 24.80 8.03
N ILE A 347 13.86 24.48 7.71
CA ILE A 347 13.51 23.43 6.75
C ILE A 347 14.00 23.79 5.34
N VAL A 348 13.83 25.04 4.91
CA VAL A 348 14.34 25.49 3.59
C VAL A 348 15.86 25.31 3.51
N GLU A 349 16.60 25.67 4.56
CA GLU A 349 18.05 25.45 4.62
C GLU A 349 18.42 23.96 4.57
N TRP A 350 17.67 23.12 5.30
CA TRP A 350 17.85 21.66 5.29
C TRP A 350 17.71 21.07 3.88
N ILE A 351 16.66 21.47 3.16
CA ILE A 351 16.37 20.99 1.80
C ILE A 351 17.41 21.53 0.81
N LYS A 352 17.81 22.81 0.93
CA LYS A 352 18.87 23.40 0.09
C LYS A 352 20.24 22.77 0.33
N ALA A 353 20.45 22.12 1.47
CA ALA A 353 21.63 21.31 1.76
C ALA A 353 21.52 19.86 1.24
N GLU A 354 20.54 19.56 0.38
CA GLU A 354 20.31 18.25 -0.26
C GLU A 354 19.98 17.10 0.71
N ASN A 355 19.46 17.42 1.91
CA ASN A 355 18.97 16.41 2.85
C ASN A 355 17.52 16.01 2.55
N ASP A 356 17.12 14.77 2.90
CA ASP A 356 15.73 14.31 2.72
C ASP A 356 14.80 15.09 3.67
N PRO A 357 13.75 15.78 3.16
CA PRO A 357 12.78 16.47 3.99
C PRO A 357 12.13 15.57 5.06
N LYS A 358 11.96 14.27 4.79
CA LYS A 358 11.31 13.34 5.73
C LYS A 358 12.10 13.14 7.03
N ASP A 359 13.42 13.32 6.97
CA ASP A 359 14.31 13.11 8.11
C ASP A 359 14.40 14.34 9.02
N TYR A 360 14.01 15.52 8.53
CA TYR A 360 14.15 16.79 9.27
C TYR A 360 13.55 16.72 10.68
N CYS A 361 12.33 16.22 10.81
CA CYS A 361 11.63 16.19 12.10
C CYS A 361 12.27 15.21 13.10
N LEU A 362 12.84 14.12 12.61
CA LEU A 362 13.53 13.14 13.44
C LEU A 362 14.89 13.67 13.89
N GLU A 363 15.69 14.16 12.95
CA GLU A 363 17.05 14.66 13.18
C GLU A 363 17.09 15.93 14.04
N ASN A 364 16.01 16.72 14.04
CA ASN A 364 15.88 17.90 14.89
C ASN A 364 15.14 17.61 16.22
N GLY A 365 14.87 16.34 16.54
CA GLY A 365 14.27 15.93 17.81
C GLY A 365 12.82 16.39 18.01
N LEU A 366 12.12 16.70 16.91
CA LEU A 366 10.69 17.04 16.90
C LEU A 366 9.82 15.78 16.86
N CYS A 367 10.39 14.65 16.45
CA CYS A 367 9.78 13.32 16.47
C CYS A 367 10.69 12.32 17.22
N GLU A 368 10.06 11.34 17.88
CA GLU A 368 10.77 10.20 18.47
C GLU A 368 10.84 9.03 17.47
N GLU A 369 11.94 8.26 17.48
CA GLU A 369 12.02 7.01 16.71
C GLU A 369 10.95 6.04 17.20
N LYS A 370 10.11 5.52 16.29
CA LYS A 370 9.16 4.45 16.61
C LYS A 370 9.96 3.15 16.86
N HIS A 371 10.01 2.73 18.12
CA HIS A 371 10.60 1.46 18.57
C HIS A 371 9.82 0.22 18.12
#